data_AF-A0A2Z7DBB6-F1
#
_entry.id   AF-A0A2Z7DBB6-F1
#
_cell.length_a   1.000
_cell.length_b   1.000
_cell.length_c   1.000
_cell.angle_alpha   90.00
_cell.angle_beta   90.00
_cell.angle_gamma   90.00
#
_symmetry.space_group_name_H-M   'P 1'
#
loop_
_entity.id
_entity.type
_entity.pdbx_description
1 polymer ?
#
loop_
_entity_poly.entity_id
_entity_poly.type
_entity_poly.pdbx_seq_one_letter_code
_entity_poly.pdbx_strand_id
1 'polypeptide(L)'
;MDDREIEILLSEVMEFLFELMKNQFGSQFFEKLFVFCNEEQRTRIILALTKFPFKLINVCVNSNGAKAMSTLLEKLTTPQQISLVMSALSPAAIALANDSSGQHVIIYCVKHFSGEYNEHLLNEIADNCLKLATNRSGCCVLQSCVENHHGEARDRLLREIIANAVHLAGDPFGNYVVQHLLGMRIPEVAENLYKRFQGYFASLSCNKYASNVVEKILFHSGEVLAASITMELLTSPYATKLLVDPFGNFVIQSALKNSKIKLEMKDVASSNQRIEPSVTNRQIAYFWNQRRLVEEDHLYAALKAAARIRSRHLTYEAYQQFEESLEEKREDKRDTKIRGVGIKDWWTRSKYAYLNEPVTENPRFIRSSTTYLPQFLHPNNSATT
;
A
#
# COMPACT_ATOMS: atom_id res chain seq x y z
N MET A 1 18.98 -30.55 10.82
CA MET A 1 19.07 -30.77 12.26
C MET A 1 18.21 -31.95 12.59
N ASP A 2 18.69 -32.84 13.45
CA ASP A 2 17.84 -33.89 14.00
C ASP A 2 16.95 -33.32 15.13
N ASP A 3 15.87 -34.03 15.48
CA ASP A 3 14.90 -33.58 16.50
C ASP A 3 15.55 -33.36 17.87
N ARG A 4 16.65 -34.07 18.18
CA ARG A 4 17.35 -33.97 19.47
C ARG A 4 18.14 -32.67 19.56
N GLU A 5 18.79 -32.26 18.48
CA GLU A 5 19.44 -30.95 18.38
C GLU A 5 18.42 -29.81 18.55
N ILE A 6 17.23 -29.94 17.95
CA ILE A 6 16.15 -28.95 18.09
C ILE A 6 15.69 -28.87 19.55
N GLU A 7 15.50 -30.00 20.23
CA GLU A 7 15.12 -30.01 21.64
C GLU A 7 16.15 -29.33 22.55
N ILE A 8 17.45 -29.55 22.30
CA ILE A 8 18.52 -28.89 23.06
C ILE A 8 18.41 -27.37 22.86
N LEU A 9 18.31 -26.90 21.60
CA LEU A 9 18.15 -25.48 21.33
C LEU A 9 16.88 -24.91 21.98
N LEU A 10 15.76 -25.61 21.90
CA LEU A 10 14.51 -25.17 22.54
C LEU A 10 14.69 -25.05 24.05
N SER A 11 15.35 -26.02 24.69
CA SER A 11 15.58 -25.97 26.15
C SER A 11 16.36 -24.72 26.59
N GLU A 12 17.26 -24.21 25.74
CA GLU A 12 18.05 -23.00 26.01
C GLU A 12 17.29 -21.70 25.72
N VAL A 13 16.41 -21.68 24.70
CA VAL A 13 15.77 -20.42 24.25
C VAL A 13 14.36 -20.20 24.76
N MET A 14 13.69 -21.23 25.30
CA MET A 14 12.28 -21.15 25.69
C MET A 14 11.99 -20.05 26.74
N GLU A 15 12.92 -19.77 27.65
CA GLU A 15 12.76 -18.71 28.66
C GLU A 15 12.90 -17.29 28.09
N PHE A 16 13.55 -17.15 26.92
CA PHE A 16 13.88 -15.88 26.29
C PHE A 16 13.11 -15.62 25.00
N LEU A 17 12.04 -16.38 24.72
CA LEU A 17 11.31 -16.32 23.44
C LEU A 17 10.88 -14.90 23.07
N PHE A 18 10.36 -14.12 24.02
CA PHE A 18 9.85 -12.78 23.74
C PHE A 18 10.99 -11.81 23.36
N GLU A 19 12.12 -11.89 24.05
CA GLU A 19 13.33 -11.11 23.79
C GLU A 19 13.96 -11.52 22.46
N LEU A 20 14.01 -12.83 22.20
CA LEU A 20 14.53 -13.43 20.98
C LEU A 20 13.73 -12.93 19.76
N MET A 21 12.40 -13.04 19.78
CA MET A 21 11.55 -12.64 18.66
C MET A 21 11.61 -11.14 18.34
N LYS A 22 11.86 -10.28 19.34
CA LYS A 22 11.99 -8.83 19.13
C LYS A 22 13.39 -8.41 18.64
N ASN A 23 14.40 -9.24 18.85
CA ASN A 23 15.77 -8.95 18.47
C ASN A 23 15.97 -9.09 16.94
N GLN A 24 16.76 -8.21 16.32
CA GLN A 24 16.98 -8.21 14.86
C GLN A 24 17.58 -9.50 14.29
N PHE A 25 18.42 -10.18 15.06
CA PHE A 25 19.03 -11.47 14.68
C PHE A 25 18.27 -12.63 15.32
N GLY A 26 17.80 -12.43 16.56
CA GLY A 26 17.01 -13.42 17.27
C GLY A 26 15.71 -13.77 16.54
N SER A 27 15.04 -12.80 15.91
CA SER A 27 13.82 -13.05 15.13
C SER A 27 14.11 -13.97 13.95
N GLN A 28 15.20 -13.71 13.21
CA GLN A 28 15.61 -14.54 12.08
C GLN A 28 16.00 -15.95 12.51
N PHE A 29 16.66 -16.07 13.67
CA PHE A 29 16.95 -17.37 14.26
C PHE A 29 15.65 -18.10 14.65
N PHE A 30 14.73 -17.43 15.33
CA PHE A 30 13.42 -17.99 15.69
C PHE A 30 12.63 -18.44 14.46
N GLU A 31 12.55 -17.61 13.42
CA GLU A 31 11.85 -17.93 12.17
C GLU A 31 12.39 -19.24 11.57
N LYS A 32 13.71 -19.40 11.51
CA LYS A 32 14.33 -20.64 11.03
C LYS A 32 14.07 -21.82 11.96
N LEU A 33 14.26 -21.64 13.27
CA LEU A 33 14.05 -22.68 14.27
C LEU A 33 12.60 -23.20 14.22
N PHE A 34 11.62 -22.29 14.15
CA PHE A 34 10.20 -22.63 14.14
C PHE A 34 9.79 -23.43 12.90
N VAL A 35 10.42 -23.18 11.75
CA VAL A 35 10.20 -23.95 10.52
C VAL A 35 10.65 -25.41 10.67
N PHE A 36 11.71 -25.68 11.43
CA PHE A 36 12.20 -27.04 11.68
C PHE A 36 11.45 -27.76 12.81
N CYS A 37 10.70 -27.03 13.65
CA CYS A 37 9.96 -27.63 14.76
C CYS A 37 8.84 -28.55 14.27
N ASN A 38 8.77 -29.74 14.87
CA ASN A 38 7.63 -30.64 14.70
C ASN A 38 6.36 -30.06 15.37
N GLU A 39 5.23 -30.75 15.23
CA GLU A 39 3.95 -30.26 15.74
C GLU A 39 3.91 -30.10 17.27
N GLU A 40 4.51 -31.04 18.01
CA GLU A 40 4.56 -31.00 19.47
C GLU A 40 5.42 -29.82 19.96
N GLN A 41 6.58 -29.62 19.34
CA GLN A 41 7.48 -28.51 19.62
C GLN A 41 6.82 -27.15 19.31
N ARG A 42 6.16 -27.02 18.15
CA ARG A 42 5.39 -25.80 17.82
C ARG A 42 4.31 -25.54 18.86
N THR A 43 3.60 -26.58 19.29
CA THR A 43 2.56 -26.46 20.32
C THR A 43 3.14 -25.98 21.66
N ARG A 44 4.29 -26.51 22.10
CA ARG A 44 4.99 -26.05 23.32
C ARG A 44 5.38 -24.57 23.25
N ILE A 45 5.93 -24.13 22.11
CA ILE A 45 6.29 -22.71 21.90
C ILE A 45 5.04 -21.83 21.94
N ILE A 46 3.95 -22.23 21.27
CA ILE A 46 2.69 -21.47 21.25
C ILE A 46 2.10 -21.37 22.66
N LEU A 47 2.10 -22.45 23.43
CA LEU A 47 1.66 -22.43 24.83
C LEU A 47 2.50 -21.47 25.68
N ALA A 48 3.81 -21.45 25.51
CA ALA A 48 4.69 -20.53 26.23
C ALA A 48 4.43 -19.05 25.87
N LEU A 49 4.24 -18.77 24.58
CA LEU A 49 3.95 -17.41 24.09
C LEU A 49 2.57 -16.92 24.54
N THR A 50 1.54 -17.77 24.40
CA THR A 50 0.14 -17.42 24.73
C THR A 50 -0.15 -17.37 26.23
N LYS A 51 0.70 -18.01 27.06
CA LYS A 51 0.63 -17.91 28.53
C LYS A 51 0.79 -16.48 29.06
N PHE A 52 1.47 -15.60 28.32
CA PHE A 52 1.68 -14.20 28.72
C PHE A 52 1.20 -13.23 27.63
N PRO A 53 -0.13 -12.98 27.51
CA PRO A 53 -0.71 -12.18 26.43
C PRO A 53 -0.07 -10.80 26.26
N PHE A 54 0.21 -10.08 27.35
CA PHE A 54 0.87 -8.77 27.28
C PHE A 54 2.28 -8.83 26.65
N LYS A 55 3.06 -9.88 26.94
CA LYS A 55 4.38 -10.05 26.32
C LYS A 55 4.24 -10.43 24.85
N LEU A 56 3.27 -11.26 24.50
CA LEU A 56 2.96 -11.62 23.11
C LEU A 56 2.55 -10.39 22.28
N ILE A 57 1.66 -9.54 22.81
CA ILE A 57 1.24 -8.29 22.16
C ILE A 57 2.46 -7.39 21.91
N ASN A 58 3.36 -7.27 22.88
CA ASN A 58 4.61 -6.52 22.73
C ASN A 58 5.55 -7.09 21.64
N VAL A 59 5.49 -8.40 21.37
CA VAL A 59 6.17 -9.01 20.22
C VAL A 59 5.48 -8.58 18.92
N CYS A 60 4.15 -8.65 18.85
CA CYS A 60 3.38 -8.32 17.65
C CYS A 60 3.51 -6.84 17.21
N VAL A 61 3.65 -5.90 18.15
CA VAL A 61 3.84 -4.46 17.82
C VAL A 61 5.30 -4.09 17.54
N ASN A 62 6.22 -5.05 17.63
CA ASN A 62 7.62 -4.86 17.26
C ASN A 62 7.84 -5.26 15.79
N SER A 63 8.63 -4.49 15.03
CA SER A 63 8.87 -4.77 13.61
C SER A 63 9.50 -6.14 13.32
N ASN A 64 10.43 -6.61 14.16
CA ASN A 64 11.04 -7.94 14.04
C ASN A 64 10.11 -9.02 14.60
N GLY A 65 9.48 -8.72 15.74
CA GLY A 65 8.54 -9.63 16.39
C GLY A 65 7.32 -9.94 15.52
N ALA A 66 6.77 -8.95 14.80
CA ALA A 66 5.68 -9.14 13.85
C ALA A 66 6.07 -10.07 12.70
N LYS A 67 7.30 -9.97 12.17
CA LYS A 67 7.81 -10.89 11.13
C LYS A 67 7.91 -12.31 11.66
N ALA A 68 8.50 -12.48 12.86
CA ALA A 68 8.58 -13.77 13.53
C ALA A 68 7.19 -14.35 13.83
N MET A 69 6.23 -13.51 14.22
CA MET A 69 4.84 -13.92 14.40
C MET A 69 4.18 -14.34 13.09
N SER A 70 4.42 -13.65 11.96
CA SER A 70 3.90 -14.08 10.66
C SER A 70 4.39 -15.48 10.28
N THR A 71 5.69 -15.76 10.45
CA THR A 71 6.22 -17.12 10.22
C THR A 71 5.60 -18.15 11.16
N LEU A 72 5.36 -17.78 12.43
CA LEU A 72 4.64 -18.66 13.35
C LEU A 72 3.22 -18.97 12.84
N LEU A 73 2.48 -17.94 12.43
CA LEU A 73 1.12 -18.08 11.92
C LEU A 73 1.05 -18.95 10.65
N GLU A 74 2.02 -18.82 9.74
CA GLU A 74 2.16 -19.63 8.53
C GLU A 74 2.40 -21.12 8.79
N LYS A 75 2.86 -21.48 9.98
CA LYS A 75 3.17 -22.85 10.37
C LYS A 75 2.17 -23.41 11.37
N LEU A 76 1.03 -22.77 11.61
CA LEU A 76 -0.04 -23.36 12.42
C LEU A 76 -0.78 -24.42 11.60
N THR A 77 -0.77 -25.67 12.08
CA THR A 77 -1.39 -26.80 11.37
C THR A 77 -2.60 -27.36 12.09
N THR A 78 -2.74 -27.16 13.40
CA THR A 78 -3.82 -27.76 14.19
C THR A 78 -4.87 -26.75 14.64
N PRO A 79 -6.16 -27.16 14.78
CA PRO A 79 -7.21 -26.35 15.38
C PRO A 79 -6.85 -25.78 16.76
N GLN A 80 -6.17 -26.59 17.58
CA GLN A 80 -5.73 -26.20 18.92
C GLN A 80 -4.74 -25.03 18.86
N GLN A 81 -3.74 -25.10 17.97
CA GLN A 81 -2.73 -24.05 17.81
C GLN A 81 -3.37 -22.73 17.36
N ILE A 82 -4.24 -22.78 16.36
CA ILE A 82 -4.96 -21.60 15.86
C ILE A 82 -5.82 -21.00 16.98
N SER A 83 -6.59 -21.83 17.69
CA SER A 83 -7.44 -21.39 18.80
C SER A 83 -6.66 -20.71 19.92
N LEU A 84 -5.51 -21.27 20.33
CA LEU A 84 -4.65 -20.68 21.36
C LEU A 84 -4.15 -19.29 20.96
N VAL A 85 -3.65 -19.14 19.74
CA VAL A 85 -3.13 -17.86 19.24
C VAL A 85 -4.26 -16.85 19.09
N MET A 86 -5.39 -17.24 18.50
CA MET A 86 -6.53 -16.33 18.29
C MET A 86 -7.16 -15.87 19.61
N SER A 87 -7.26 -16.76 20.59
CA SER A 87 -7.72 -16.40 21.95
C SER A 87 -6.80 -15.40 22.63
N ALA A 88 -5.47 -15.52 22.44
CA ALA A 88 -4.50 -14.59 23.01
C ALA A 88 -4.45 -13.23 22.29
N LEU A 89 -4.70 -13.19 20.98
CA LEU A 89 -4.63 -11.96 20.18
C LEU A 89 -5.95 -11.16 20.17
N SER A 90 -7.11 -11.82 20.21
CA SER A 90 -8.41 -11.17 20.05
C SER A 90 -8.66 -10.03 21.04
N PRO A 91 -8.35 -10.15 22.35
CA PRO A 91 -8.54 -9.06 23.31
C PRO A 91 -7.72 -7.79 23.02
N ALA A 92 -6.68 -7.91 22.19
CA ALA A 92 -5.82 -6.80 21.80
C ALA A 92 -5.98 -6.41 20.33
N ALA A 93 -7.03 -6.89 19.65
CA ALA A 93 -7.26 -6.67 18.22
C ALA A 93 -7.16 -5.18 17.83
N ILE A 94 -7.75 -4.27 18.63
CA ILE A 94 -7.71 -2.83 18.35
C ILE A 94 -6.32 -2.23 18.50
N ALA A 95 -5.57 -2.64 19.52
CA ALA A 95 -4.21 -2.15 19.74
C ALA A 95 -3.29 -2.61 18.60
N LEU A 96 -3.41 -3.87 18.21
CA LEU A 96 -2.64 -4.45 17.11
C LEU A 96 -3.03 -3.86 15.76
N ALA A 97 -4.32 -3.69 15.48
CA ALA A 97 -4.81 -3.16 14.21
C ALA A 97 -4.41 -1.69 13.97
N ASN A 98 -4.29 -0.89 15.03
CA ASN A 98 -3.83 0.50 14.94
C ASN A 98 -2.30 0.63 14.91
N ASP A 99 -1.55 -0.45 15.13
CA ASP A 99 -0.10 -0.45 15.10
C ASP A 99 0.45 -0.75 13.69
N SER A 100 1.56 -0.08 13.36
CA SER A 100 2.23 -0.22 12.07
C SER A 100 2.77 -1.62 11.78
N SER A 101 3.17 -2.37 12.82
CA SER A 101 3.66 -3.75 12.72
C SER A 101 2.53 -4.75 13.02
N GLY A 102 1.79 -4.51 14.10
CA GLY A 102 0.68 -5.36 14.57
C GLY A 102 -0.42 -5.56 13.54
N GLN A 103 -0.68 -4.57 12.68
CA GLN A 103 -1.67 -4.70 11.60
C GLN A 103 -1.40 -5.89 10.69
N HIS A 104 -0.13 -6.24 10.45
CA HIS A 104 0.23 -7.34 9.55
C HIS A 104 -0.12 -8.69 10.17
N VAL A 105 -0.02 -8.81 11.49
CA VAL A 105 -0.45 -9.99 12.25
C VAL A 105 -1.96 -10.15 12.14
N ILE A 106 -2.72 -9.08 12.38
CA ILE A 106 -4.20 -9.11 12.28
C ILE A 106 -4.67 -9.41 10.85
N ILE A 107 -4.08 -8.76 9.84
CA ILE A 107 -4.39 -9.01 8.43
C ILE A 107 -4.12 -10.47 8.07
N TYR A 108 -3.02 -11.06 8.57
CA TYR A 108 -2.74 -12.47 8.35
C TYR A 108 -3.86 -13.36 8.93
N CYS A 109 -4.23 -13.16 10.20
CA CYS A 109 -5.27 -13.94 10.84
C CYS A 109 -6.61 -13.87 10.08
N VAL A 110 -7.00 -12.66 9.67
CA VAL A 110 -8.23 -12.39 8.90
C VAL A 110 -8.21 -13.07 7.53
N LYS A 111 -7.06 -13.12 6.85
CA LYS A 111 -6.96 -13.71 5.51
C LYS A 111 -6.88 -15.23 5.51
N HIS A 112 -6.27 -15.82 6.54
CA HIS A 112 -5.87 -17.23 6.51
C HIS A 112 -6.66 -18.13 7.46
N PHE A 113 -7.35 -17.58 8.45
CA PHE A 113 -8.19 -18.37 9.37
C PHE A 113 -9.67 -18.17 9.08
N SER A 114 -10.47 -19.21 9.34
CA SER A 114 -11.92 -19.19 9.11
C SER A 114 -12.63 -18.12 9.95
N GLY A 115 -13.88 -17.82 9.61
CA GLY A 115 -14.72 -16.91 10.37
C GLY A 115 -14.91 -17.34 11.82
N GLU A 116 -14.95 -18.65 12.10
CA GLU A 116 -15.10 -19.20 13.46
C GLU A 116 -13.96 -18.77 14.38
N TYR A 117 -12.71 -18.80 13.91
CA TYR A 117 -11.56 -18.36 14.71
C TYR A 117 -11.46 -16.84 14.82
N ASN A 118 -11.96 -16.11 13.82
CA ASN A 118 -11.91 -14.65 13.77
C ASN A 118 -13.14 -13.97 14.40
N GLU A 119 -14.15 -14.71 14.84
CA GLU A 119 -15.43 -14.14 15.30
C GLU A 119 -15.25 -13.08 16.38
N HIS A 120 -14.53 -13.39 17.46
CA HIS A 120 -14.25 -12.45 18.55
C HIS A 120 -13.45 -11.23 18.08
N LEU A 121 -12.44 -11.45 17.25
CA LEU A 121 -11.61 -10.40 16.68
C LEU A 121 -12.43 -9.45 15.80
N LEU A 122 -13.32 -9.98 14.96
CA LEU A 122 -14.18 -9.19 14.08
C LEU A 122 -15.23 -8.39 14.85
N ASN A 123 -15.80 -8.98 15.92
CA ASN A 123 -16.73 -8.28 16.79
C ASN A 123 -16.07 -7.09 17.49
N GLU A 124 -14.86 -7.26 18.02
CA GLU A 124 -14.09 -6.18 18.64
C GLU A 124 -13.77 -5.06 17.62
N ILE A 125 -13.36 -5.44 16.40
CA ILE A 125 -13.13 -4.49 15.29
C ILE A 125 -14.42 -3.75 14.93
N ALA A 126 -15.58 -4.43 14.94
CA ALA A 126 -16.87 -3.81 14.66
C ALA A 126 -17.28 -2.79 15.73
N ASP A 127 -17.03 -3.09 17.01
CA ASP A 127 -17.27 -2.16 18.13
C ASP A 127 -16.46 -0.85 18.00
N ASN A 128 -15.33 -0.89 17.29
CA ASN A 128 -14.40 0.23 17.13
C ASN A 128 -14.24 0.69 15.67
N CYS A 129 -15.20 0.36 14.80
CA CYS A 129 -15.09 0.49 13.35
C CYS A 129 -14.63 1.88 12.88
N LEU A 130 -15.29 2.94 13.37
CA LEU A 130 -15.00 4.32 12.98
C LEU A 130 -13.58 4.77 13.36
N LYS A 131 -13.12 4.40 14.56
CA LYS A 131 -11.77 4.72 15.05
C LYS A 131 -10.70 4.02 14.21
N LEU A 132 -10.95 2.79 13.80
CA LEU A 132 -10.04 2.05 12.92
C LEU A 132 -10.04 2.60 11.50
N ALA A 133 -11.21 2.93 10.94
CA ALA A 133 -11.34 3.44 9.57
C ALA A 133 -10.56 4.73 9.33
N THR A 134 -10.42 5.57 10.36
CA THR A 134 -9.71 6.86 10.32
C THR A 134 -8.24 6.76 10.77
N ASN A 135 -7.73 5.54 10.97
CA ASN A 135 -6.34 5.28 11.29
C ASN A 135 -5.56 4.77 10.07
N ARG A 136 -4.29 5.18 9.92
CA ARG A 136 -3.40 4.79 8.81
C ARG A 136 -3.24 3.28 8.65
N SER A 137 -3.15 2.55 9.76
CA SER A 137 -3.00 1.09 9.81
C SER A 137 -4.36 0.41 9.90
N GLY A 138 -5.24 0.96 10.75
CA GLY A 138 -6.58 0.42 10.98
C GLY A 138 -7.43 0.34 9.71
N CYS A 139 -7.30 1.29 8.78
CA CYS A 139 -8.07 1.28 7.53
C CYS A 139 -7.72 0.10 6.62
N CYS A 140 -6.47 -0.39 6.64
CA CYS A 140 -6.02 -1.56 5.90
C CYS A 140 -6.59 -2.85 6.51
N VAL A 141 -6.60 -2.93 7.84
CA VAL A 141 -7.19 -4.05 8.58
C VAL A 141 -8.69 -4.14 8.28
N LEU A 142 -9.40 -3.02 8.35
CA LEU A 142 -10.84 -2.97 8.12
C LEU A 142 -11.21 -3.41 6.70
N GLN A 143 -10.44 -2.99 5.69
CA GLN A 143 -10.58 -3.46 4.31
C GLN A 143 -10.40 -4.98 4.22
N SER A 144 -9.36 -5.52 4.87
CA SER A 144 -9.13 -6.97 4.90
C SER A 144 -10.30 -7.72 5.55
N CYS A 145 -10.90 -7.18 6.61
CA CYS A 145 -12.03 -7.80 7.31
C CYS A 145 -13.27 -7.90 6.40
N VAL A 146 -13.60 -6.82 5.66
CA VAL A 146 -14.76 -6.82 4.75
C VAL A 146 -14.52 -7.60 3.45
N GLU A 147 -13.27 -7.83 3.07
CA GLU A 147 -12.90 -8.60 1.88
C GLU A 147 -12.90 -10.11 2.13
N ASN A 148 -12.42 -10.56 3.30
CA ASN A 148 -12.09 -11.98 3.54
C ASN A 148 -13.11 -12.74 4.41
N HIS A 149 -14.14 -12.07 4.93
CA HIS A 149 -15.17 -12.70 5.75
C HIS A 149 -16.57 -12.52 5.18
N HIS A 150 -17.54 -13.21 5.77
CA HIS A 150 -18.97 -13.18 5.43
C HIS A 150 -19.81 -13.34 6.71
N GLY A 151 -21.12 -13.09 6.62
CA GLY A 151 -22.06 -13.23 7.74
C GLY A 151 -22.17 -12.00 8.64
N GLU A 152 -22.85 -12.18 9.79
CA GLU A 152 -23.31 -11.11 10.68
C GLU A 152 -22.20 -10.12 11.08
N ALA A 153 -21.01 -10.61 11.44
CA ALA A 153 -19.90 -9.75 11.86
C ALA A 153 -19.44 -8.82 10.73
N ARG A 154 -19.32 -9.32 9.50
CA ARG A 154 -19.02 -8.48 8.32
C ARG A 154 -20.15 -7.54 8.00
N ASP A 155 -21.39 -8.02 8.04
CA ASP A 155 -22.54 -7.19 7.70
C ASP A 155 -22.71 -6.05 8.71
N ARG A 156 -22.37 -6.28 9.97
CA ARG A 156 -22.21 -5.24 11.00
C ARG A 156 -21.14 -4.22 10.61
N LEU A 157 -19.95 -4.63 10.18
CA LEU A 157 -18.91 -3.72 9.70
C LEU A 157 -19.39 -2.87 8.51
N LEU A 158 -20.05 -3.49 7.53
CA LEU A 158 -20.61 -2.77 6.37
C LEU A 158 -21.63 -1.73 6.81
N ARG A 159 -22.56 -2.09 7.71
CA ARG A 159 -23.56 -1.15 8.26
C ARG A 159 -22.91 0.05 8.95
N GLU A 160 -21.89 -0.19 9.78
CA GLU A 160 -21.15 0.88 10.49
C GLU A 160 -20.39 1.81 9.53
N ILE A 161 -19.70 1.26 8.53
CA ILE A 161 -18.99 2.04 7.51
C ILE A 161 -19.97 2.88 6.70
N ILE A 162 -21.07 2.29 6.23
CA ILE A 162 -22.11 2.98 5.46
C ILE A 162 -22.75 4.07 6.32
N ALA A 163 -23.03 3.81 7.61
CA ALA A 163 -23.61 4.80 8.50
C ALA A 163 -22.74 6.06 8.65
N ASN A 164 -21.42 5.90 8.59
CA ASN A 164 -20.45 6.98 8.73
C ASN A 164 -19.84 7.44 7.39
N ALA A 165 -20.39 7.01 6.25
CA ALA A 165 -19.76 7.15 4.95
C ALA A 165 -19.41 8.60 4.56
N VAL A 166 -20.27 9.58 4.87
CA VAL A 166 -20.03 11.00 4.57
C VAL A 166 -18.78 11.51 5.29
N HIS A 167 -18.66 11.19 6.58
CA HIS A 167 -17.51 11.56 7.39
C HIS A 167 -16.24 10.84 6.91
N LEU A 168 -16.33 9.53 6.70
CA LEU A 168 -15.21 8.72 6.21
C LEU A 168 -14.71 9.17 4.83
N ALA A 169 -15.60 9.56 3.93
CA ALA A 169 -15.23 10.03 2.60
C ALA A 169 -14.30 11.27 2.65
N GLY A 170 -14.51 12.15 3.64
CA GLY A 170 -13.68 13.35 3.84
C GLY A 170 -12.39 13.12 4.63
N ASP A 171 -12.20 11.94 5.21
CA ASP A 171 -11.04 11.60 6.04
C ASP A 171 -9.83 11.16 5.19
N PRO A 172 -8.57 11.52 5.54
CA PRO A 172 -7.37 11.12 4.79
C PRO A 172 -7.15 9.61 4.65
N PHE A 173 -7.71 8.79 5.54
CA PHE A 173 -7.61 7.33 5.51
C PHE A 173 -8.96 6.67 5.24
N GLY A 174 -10.03 7.16 5.86
CA GLY A 174 -11.39 6.65 5.73
C GLY A 174 -11.89 6.65 4.28
N ASN A 175 -11.44 7.59 3.44
CA ASN A 175 -11.84 7.65 2.04
C ASN A 175 -11.46 6.37 1.27
N TYR A 176 -10.37 5.70 1.66
CA TYR A 176 -9.95 4.44 1.05
C TYR A 176 -10.87 3.29 1.45
N VAL A 177 -11.38 3.27 2.68
CA VAL A 177 -12.36 2.27 3.14
C VAL A 177 -13.63 2.36 2.32
N VAL A 178 -14.17 3.58 2.12
CA VAL A 178 -15.37 3.78 1.32
C VAL A 178 -15.14 3.41 -0.16
N GLN A 179 -14.01 3.80 -0.74
CA GLN A 179 -13.65 3.42 -2.11
C GLN A 179 -13.48 1.90 -2.26
N HIS A 180 -12.99 1.21 -1.23
CA HIS A 180 -12.87 -0.24 -1.21
C HIS A 180 -14.26 -0.90 -1.26
N LEU A 181 -15.21 -0.45 -0.44
CA LEU A 181 -16.60 -0.92 -0.48
C LEU A 181 -17.23 -0.75 -1.86
N LEU A 182 -17.02 0.40 -2.52
CA LEU A 182 -17.46 0.61 -3.90
C LEU A 182 -16.74 -0.32 -4.90
N GLY A 183 -15.46 -0.60 -4.66
CA GLY A 183 -14.63 -1.50 -5.46
C GLY A 183 -15.03 -2.97 -5.37
N MET A 184 -15.71 -3.39 -4.29
CA MET A 184 -16.25 -4.75 -4.13
C MET A 184 -17.42 -5.06 -5.09
N ARG A 185 -18.00 -4.04 -5.75
CA ARG A 185 -19.09 -4.18 -6.74
C ARG A 185 -20.33 -4.90 -6.22
N ILE A 186 -20.66 -4.70 -4.95
CA ILE A 186 -21.92 -5.17 -4.36
C ILE A 186 -23.00 -4.10 -4.60
N PRO A 187 -24.05 -4.37 -5.41
CA PRO A 187 -25.03 -3.34 -5.79
C PRO A 187 -25.71 -2.68 -4.60
N GLU A 188 -26.11 -3.47 -3.60
CA GLU A 188 -26.75 -2.98 -2.38
C GLU A 188 -25.86 -2.00 -1.59
N VAL A 189 -24.56 -2.28 -1.50
CA VAL A 189 -23.58 -1.40 -0.84
C VAL A 189 -23.48 -0.08 -1.59
N ALA A 190 -23.39 -0.11 -2.93
CA ALA A 190 -23.33 1.11 -3.74
C ALA A 190 -24.61 1.95 -3.63
N GLU A 191 -25.78 1.32 -3.63
CA GLU A 191 -27.07 2.00 -3.46
C GLU A 191 -27.19 2.63 -2.07
N ASN A 192 -26.79 1.92 -1.02
CA ASN A 192 -26.81 2.44 0.34
C ASN A 192 -25.80 3.59 0.53
N LEU A 193 -24.62 3.51 -0.07
CA LEU A 193 -23.66 4.62 -0.08
C LEU A 193 -24.20 5.83 -0.85
N TYR A 194 -24.84 5.62 -2.00
CA TYR A 194 -25.51 6.69 -2.73
C TYR A 194 -26.53 7.40 -1.85
N LYS A 195 -27.45 6.66 -1.20
CA LYS A 195 -28.45 7.21 -0.27
C LYS A 195 -27.82 8.04 0.84
N ARG A 196 -26.65 7.64 1.34
CA ARG A 196 -25.90 8.38 2.36
C ARG A 196 -25.27 9.68 1.84
N PHE A 197 -24.92 9.74 0.56
CA PHE A 197 -24.30 10.90 -0.06
C PHE A 197 -25.29 11.90 -0.68
N GLN A 198 -26.55 11.52 -0.86
CA GLN A 198 -27.58 12.42 -1.39
C GLN A 198 -27.64 13.74 -0.61
N GLY A 199 -27.65 14.85 -1.34
CA GLY A 199 -27.59 16.21 -0.80
C GLY A 199 -26.18 16.70 -0.42
N TYR A 200 -25.18 15.81 -0.37
CA TYR A 200 -23.79 16.14 -0.04
C TYR A 200 -22.86 16.13 -1.24
N PHE A 201 -23.29 15.67 -2.43
CA PHE A 201 -22.38 15.44 -3.56
C PHE A 201 -21.59 16.68 -3.95
N ALA A 202 -22.20 17.86 -3.98
CA ALA A 202 -21.47 19.11 -4.25
C ALA A 202 -20.40 19.40 -3.19
N SER A 203 -20.72 19.27 -1.91
CA SER A 203 -19.77 19.51 -0.82
C SER A 203 -18.61 18.50 -0.79
N LEU A 204 -18.91 17.22 -1.04
CA LEU A 204 -17.91 16.15 -1.12
C LEU A 204 -17.00 16.35 -2.34
N SER A 205 -17.54 16.85 -3.46
CA SER A 205 -16.76 17.12 -4.67
C SER A 205 -15.69 18.19 -4.49
N CYS A 206 -15.91 19.16 -3.60
CA CYS A 206 -14.93 20.20 -3.25
C CYS A 206 -13.88 19.73 -2.22
N ASN A 207 -14.01 18.53 -1.66
CA ASN A 207 -13.07 18.01 -0.68
C ASN A 207 -11.99 17.16 -1.36
N LYS A 208 -10.72 17.44 -1.03
CA LYS A 208 -9.53 16.75 -1.58
C LYS A 208 -9.60 15.22 -1.55
N TYR A 209 -10.17 14.65 -0.50
CA TYR A 209 -10.27 13.21 -0.30
C TYR A 209 -11.60 12.67 -0.84
N ALA A 210 -12.70 13.32 -0.48
CA ALA A 210 -14.03 12.84 -0.84
C ALA A 210 -14.34 12.97 -2.34
N SER A 211 -13.69 13.88 -3.07
CA SER A 211 -13.85 13.98 -4.53
C SER A 211 -13.56 12.65 -5.22
N ASN A 212 -12.52 11.92 -4.77
CA ASN A 212 -12.18 10.60 -5.31
C ASN A 212 -13.28 9.56 -5.02
N VAL A 213 -13.95 9.66 -3.88
CA VAL A 213 -15.09 8.80 -3.52
C VAL A 213 -16.26 9.08 -4.44
N VAL A 214 -16.56 10.36 -4.73
CA VAL A 214 -17.63 10.75 -5.65
C VAL A 214 -17.34 10.25 -7.07
N GLU A 215 -16.10 10.40 -7.55
CA GLU A 215 -15.70 9.85 -8.85
C GLU A 215 -15.83 8.31 -8.88
N LYS A 216 -15.45 7.64 -7.80
CA LYS A 216 -15.55 6.18 -7.69
C LYS A 216 -17.00 5.70 -7.75
N ILE A 217 -17.92 6.35 -7.04
CA ILE A 217 -19.34 5.95 -7.07
C ILE A 217 -19.98 6.26 -8.43
N LEU A 218 -19.64 7.39 -9.07
CA LEU A 218 -20.06 7.70 -10.44
C LEU A 218 -19.64 6.60 -11.45
N PHE A 219 -18.47 6.00 -11.25
CA PHE A 219 -17.96 4.93 -12.11
C PHE A 219 -18.60 3.55 -11.82
N HIS A 220 -18.92 3.22 -10.57
CA HIS A 220 -19.34 1.86 -10.18
C HIS A 220 -20.85 1.68 -9.96
N SER A 221 -21.64 2.76 -9.85
CA SER A 221 -23.05 2.71 -9.46
C SER A 221 -24.05 2.44 -10.60
N GLY A 222 -23.57 2.31 -11.84
CA GLY A 222 -24.42 2.11 -13.02
C GLY A 222 -25.07 3.40 -13.53
N GLU A 223 -25.66 3.34 -14.72
CA GLU A 223 -26.12 4.54 -15.45
C GLU A 223 -27.20 5.33 -14.71
N VAL A 224 -28.12 4.65 -14.02
CA VAL A 224 -29.24 5.30 -13.30
C VAL A 224 -28.76 6.13 -12.12
N LEU A 225 -27.88 5.56 -11.28
CA LEU A 225 -27.32 6.28 -10.15
C LEU A 225 -26.36 7.37 -10.62
N ALA A 226 -25.52 7.09 -11.62
CA ALA A 226 -24.64 8.10 -12.22
C ALA A 226 -25.43 9.31 -12.76
N ALA A 227 -26.53 9.09 -13.48
CA ALA A 227 -27.40 10.16 -13.96
C ALA A 227 -28.03 10.96 -12.80
N SER A 228 -28.47 10.28 -11.73
CA SER A 228 -29.06 10.94 -10.56
C SER A 228 -28.04 11.82 -9.83
N ILE A 229 -26.81 11.32 -9.64
CA ILE A 229 -25.70 12.09 -9.05
C ILE A 229 -25.36 13.29 -9.94
N THR A 230 -25.27 13.10 -11.26
CA THR A 230 -24.99 14.20 -12.20
C THR A 230 -26.07 15.27 -12.13
N MET A 231 -27.34 14.89 -12.07
CA MET A 231 -28.44 15.85 -11.92
C MET A 231 -28.34 16.63 -10.62
N GLU A 232 -28.02 15.99 -9.49
CA GLU A 232 -27.79 16.70 -8.22
C GLU A 232 -26.65 17.72 -8.33
N LEU A 233 -25.53 17.33 -8.94
CA LEU A 233 -24.37 18.20 -9.12
C LEU A 233 -24.68 19.41 -10.01
N LEU A 234 -25.40 19.22 -11.12
CA LEU A 234 -25.71 20.28 -12.09
C LEU A 234 -26.82 21.22 -11.62
N THR A 235 -27.75 20.73 -10.80
CA THR A 235 -28.83 21.55 -10.23
C THR A 235 -28.43 22.25 -8.93
N SER A 236 -27.27 21.89 -8.37
CA SER A 236 -26.72 22.54 -7.18
C SER A 236 -26.50 24.04 -7.41
N PRO A 237 -26.85 24.92 -6.45
CA PRO A 237 -26.50 26.34 -6.52
C PRO A 237 -24.98 26.58 -6.55
N TYR A 238 -24.17 25.55 -6.23
CA TYR A 238 -22.72 25.58 -6.27
C TYR A 238 -22.13 24.99 -7.57
N ALA A 239 -22.95 24.60 -8.54
CA ALA A 239 -22.48 23.95 -9.78
C ALA A 239 -21.39 24.75 -10.52
N THR A 240 -21.54 26.08 -10.62
CA THR A 240 -20.53 26.95 -11.24
C THR A 240 -19.23 27.01 -10.43
N LYS A 241 -19.30 26.91 -9.10
CA LYS A 241 -18.12 26.82 -8.24
C LYS A 241 -17.39 25.49 -8.43
N LEU A 242 -18.12 24.39 -8.62
CA LEU A 242 -17.54 23.07 -8.88
C LEU A 242 -16.66 23.07 -10.14
N LEU A 243 -17.05 23.80 -11.19
CA LEU A 243 -16.29 23.88 -12.44
C LEU A 243 -14.89 24.50 -12.28
N VAL A 244 -14.74 25.44 -11.34
CA VAL A 244 -13.48 26.14 -11.07
C VAL A 244 -12.76 25.67 -9.81
N ASP A 245 -13.37 24.74 -9.07
CA ASP A 245 -12.81 24.16 -7.86
C ASP A 245 -11.62 23.23 -8.18
N PRO A 246 -10.52 23.24 -7.39
CA PRO A 246 -9.35 22.37 -7.60
C PRO A 246 -9.65 20.86 -7.71
N PHE A 247 -10.73 20.39 -7.11
CA PHE A 247 -11.13 18.97 -7.08
C PHE A 247 -12.47 18.76 -7.79
N GLY A 248 -13.44 19.64 -7.55
CA GLY A 248 -14.80 19.54 -8.10
C GLY A 248 -14.84 19.51 -9.62
N ASN A 249 -13.88 20.14 -10.30
CA ASN A 249 -13.80 20.15 -11.76
C ASN A 249 -13.61 18.73 -12.34
N PHE A 250 -12.86 17.87 -11.64
CA PHE A 250 -12.67 16.47 -12.03
C PHE A 250 -13.94 15.66 -11.82
N VAL A 251 -14.65 15.92 -10.72
CA VAL A 251 -15.94 15.26 -10.44
C VAL A 251 -16.99 15.60 -11.49
N ILE A 252 -17.10 16.87 -11.90
CA ILE A 252 -18.03 17.26 -12.98
C ILE A 252 -17.66 16.56 -14.29
N GLN A 253 -16.37 16.52 -14.67
CA GLN A 253 -15.94 15.79 -15.87
C GLN A 253 -16.29 14.29 -15.79
N SER A 254 -16.05 13.66 -14.64
CA SER A 254 -16.42 12.27 -14.38
C SER A 254 -17.94 12.04 -14.43
N ALA A 255 -18.74 12.96 -13.91
CA ALA A 255 -20.21 12.90 -13.94
C ALA A 255 -20.75 12.97 -15.38
N LEU A 256 -20.22 13.88 -16.20
CA LEU A 256 -20.60 14.01 -17.61
C LEU A 256 -20.19 12.78 -18.43
N LYS A 257 -19.01 12.22 -18.17
CA LYS A 257 -18.52 11.01 -18.85
C LYS A 257 -19.37 9.78 -18.56
N ASN A 258 -19.80 9.59 -17.30
CA ASN A 258 -20.47 8.37 -16.86
C ASN A 258 -22.00 8.41 -16.97
N SER A 259 -22.62 9.59 -17.09
CA SER A 259 -24.08 9.70 -17.12
C SER A 259 -24.72 9.53 -18.51
N LYS A 260 -23.92 9.38 -19.58
CA LYS A 260 -24.39 9.42 -21.00
C LYS A 260 -25.30 10.63 -21.33
N ILE A 261 -25.37 11.64 -20.45
CA ILE A 261 -26.11 12.86 -20.70
C ILE A 261 -25.39 13.53 -21.86
N LYS A 262 -25.96 13.43 -23.07
CA LYS A 262 -25.64 14.30 -24.19
C LYS A 262 -26.09 15.71 -23.77
N LEU A 263 -25.25 16.41 -23.02
CA LEU A 263 -25.33 17.86 -23.04
C LEU A 263 -25.04 18.25 -24.48
N GLU A 264 -26.01 18.84 -25.16
CA GLU A 264 -25.72 19.67 -26.33
C GLU A 264 -24.86 20.84 -25.83
N MET A 265 -23.55 20.61 -25.72
CA MET A 265 -22.57 21.61 -25.30
C MET A 265 -22.33 22.63 -26.43
N LYS A 266 -23.41 23.28 -26.91
CA LYS A 266 -23.30 24.44 -27.81
C LYS A 266 -23.21 25.76 -27.05
N ASP A 267 -23.70 25.83 -25.81
CA ASP A 267 -23.84 27.13 -25.11
C ASP A 267 -22.80 27.42 -24.01
N VAL A 268 -21.88 26.48 -23.71
CA VAL A 268 -20.75 26.75 -22.77
C VAL A 268 -19.43 27.00 -23.52
N ALA A 269 -19.35 26.60 -24.80
CA ALA A 269 -18.16 26.77 -25.65
C ALA A 269 -18.01 28.18 -26.26
N SER A 270 -19.04 29.02 -26.19
CA SER A 270 -19.03 30.39 -26.71
C SER A 270 -18.33 31.39 -25.77
N SER A 271 -17.96 30.97 -24.56
CA SER A 271 -17.03 31.70 -23.68
C SER A 271 -15.60 31.16 -23.86
N ASN A 272 -15.11 31.18 -25.10
CA ASN A 272 -13.71 30.89 -25.43
C ASN A 272 -12.79 32.02 -24.93
N GLN A 273 -12.64 32.14 -23.61
CA GLN A 273 -11.35 32.57 -23.08
C GLN A 273 -10.46 31.34 -23.08
N ARG A 274 -9.31 31.43 -23.76
CA ARG A 274 -8.25 30.41 -23.70
C ARG A 274 -8.11 29.95 -22.25
N ILE A 275 -8.53 28.72 -21.96
CA ILE A 275 -8.32 28.12 -20.65
C ILE A 275 -6.82 27.81 -20.57
N GLU A 276 -6.05 28.83 -20.19
CA GLU A 276 -4.72 28.64 -19.61
C GLU A 276 -4.86 27.55 -18.54
N PRO A 277 -4.01 26.50 -18.53
CA PRO A 277 -4.06 25.51 -17.47
C PRO A 277 -3.99 26.26 -16.14
N SER A 278 -5.00 26.05 -15.29
CA SER A 278 -5.14 26.76 -14.03
C SER A 278 -3.82 26.72 -13.26
N VAL A 279 -3.52 27.77 -12.50
CA VAL A 279 -2.30 27.81 -11.65
C VAL A 279 -2.20 26.54 -10.82
N THR A 280 -3.35 26.01 -10.38
CA THR A 280 -3.52 24.71 -9.72
C THR A 280 -3.09 23.53 -10.60
N ASN A 281 -3.52 23.42 -11.86
CA ASN A 281 -3.11 22.35 -12.78
C ASN A 281 -1.61 22.41 -13.09
N ARG A 282 -1.02 23.62 -13.17
CA ARG A 282 0.44 23.78 -13.30
C ARG A 282 1.16 23.33 -12.03
N GLN A 283 0.65 23.67 -10.85
CA GLN A 283 1.23 23.28 -9.56
C GLN A 283 1.07 21.78 -9.24
N ILE A 284 -0.06 21.17 -9.62
CA ILE A 284 -0.31 19.73 -9.50
C ILE A 284 0.61 18.98 -10.48
N ALA A 285 0.68 19.41 -11.74
CA ALA A 285 1.61 18.83 -12.71
C ALA A 285 3.06 18.99 -12.26
N TYR A 286 3.42 20.15 -11.70
CA TYR A 286 4.74 20.40 -11.12
C TYR A 286 5.03 19.50 -9.91
N PHE A 287 4.08 19.36 -8.97
CA PHE A 287 4.21 18.50 -7.79
C PHE A 287 4.36 17.02 -8.16
N TRP A 288 3.55 16.52 -9.09
CA TRP A 288 3.67 15.14 -9.58
C TRP A 288 4.94 14.93 -10.42
N ASN A 289 5.41 15.93 -11.18
CA ASN A 289 6.71 15.85 -11.84
C ASN A 289 7.86 15.82 -10.82
N GLN A 290 7.80 16.64 -9.77
CA GLN A 290 8.79 16.68 -8.70
C GLN A 290 8.83 15.34 -7.93
N ARG A 291 7.67 14.80 -7.54
CA ARG A 291 7.60 13.48 -6.90
C ARG A 291 8.08 12.36 -7.81
N ARG A 292 7.70 12.38 -9.09
CA ARG A 292 8.16 11.39 -10.07
C ARG A 292 9.67 11.48 -10.27
N LEU A 293 10.25 12.68 -10.33
CA LEU A 293 11.70 12.88 -10.39
C LEU A 293 12.40 12.35 -9.13
N VAL A 294 11.85 12.59 -7.93
CA VAL A 294 12.40 12.06 -6.66
C VAL A 294 12.25 10.54 -6.57
N GLU A 295 11.10 9.98 -6.93
CA GLU A 295 10.87 8.53 -6.94
C GLU A 295 11.74 7.84 -8.01
N GLU A 296 11.88 8.43 -9.20
CA GLU A 296 12.82 7.99 -10.24
C GLU A 296 14.27 8.11 -9.75
N ASP A 297 14.67 9.18 -9.06
CA ASP A 297 16.02 9.35 -8.49
C ASP A 297 16.31 8.37 -7.35
N HIS A 298 15.35 8.09 -6.48
CA HIS A 298 15.49 7.08 -5.42
C HIS A 298 15.57 5.67 -6.00
N LEU A 299 14.77 5.37 -7.03
CA LEU A 299 14.85 4.12 -7.78
C LEU A 299 16.19 4.01 -8.52
N TYR A 300 16.66 5.09 -9.15
CA TYR A 300 17.97 5.14 -9.81
C TYR A 300 19.12 5.04 -8.81
N ALA A 301 19.00 5.60 -7.61
CA ALA A 301 19.99 5.49 -6.54
C ALA A 301 20.03 4.06 -5.98
N ALA A 302 18.87 3.42 -5.79
CA ALA A 302 18.76 2.02 -5.38
C ALA A 302 19.30 1.07 -6.46
N LEU A 303 19.00 1.32 -7.73
CA LEU A 303 19.55 0.57 -8.87
C LEU A 303 21.07 0.79 -9.00
N LYS A 304 21.57 2.01 -8.83
CA LYS A 304 23.02 2.30 -8.77
C LYS A 304 23.70 1.61 -7.60
N ALA A 305 23.08 1.57 -6.41
CA ALA A 305 23.60 0.87 -5.25
C ALA A 305 23.63 -0.65 -5.48
N ALA A 306 22.55 -1.22 -6.05
CA ALA A 306 22.47 -2.63 -6.40
C ALA A 306 23.45 -3.03 -7.51
N ALA A 307 23.71 -2.15 -8.47
CA ALA A 307 24.72 -2.35 -9.51
C ALA A 307 26.14 -2.30 -8.93
N ARG A 308 26.43 -1.38 -7.99
CA ARG A 308 27.72 -1.30 -7.29
C ARG A 308 27.98 -2.48 -6.35
N ILE A 309 26.95 -3.04 -5.73
CA ILE A 309 27.07 -4.27 -4.92
C ILE A 309 27.34 -5.45 -5.85
N ARG A 310 26.65 -5.55 -6.99
CA ARG A 310 26.87 -6.60 -7.98
C ARG A 310 28.25 -6.51 -8.64
N SER A 311 28.75 -5.32 -8.95
CA SER A 311 30.07 -5.13 -9.57
C SER A 311 31.24 -5.50 -8.65
N ARG A 312 31.07 -5.40 -7.33
CA ARG A 312 32.08 -5.83 -6.34
C ARG A 312 32.27 -7.35 -6.27
N HIS A 313 31.30 -8.12 -6.77
CA HIS A 313 31.35 -9.58 -6.81
C HIS A 313 31.39 -10.12 -8.25
N LEU A 314 31.58 -9.25 -9.25
CA LEU A 314 31.64 -9.64 -10.65
C LEU A 314 33.08 -9.96 -11.04
N THR A 315 33.37 -11.23 -11.32
CA THR A 315 34.66 -11.65 -11.85
C THR A 315 34.81 -11.21 -13.30
N TYR A 316 36.05 -11.02 -13.76
CA TYR A 316 36.34 -10.62 -15.14
C TYR A 316 35.77 -11.62 -16.17
N GLU A 317 35.79 -12.91 -15.84
CA GLU A 317 35.22 -13.99 -16.65
C GLU A 317 33.69 -13.90 -16.74
N ALA A 318 33.00 -13.57 -15.65
CA ALA A 318 31.54 -13.38 -15.63
C ALA A 318 31.11 -12.13 -16.42
N TYR A 319 31.97 -11.10 -16.47
CA TYR A 319 31.77 -9.93 -17.30
C TYR A 319 31.92 -10.26 -18.80
N GLN A 320 32.94 -11.02 -19.17
CA GLN A 320 33.17 -11.48 -20.55
C GLN A 320 32.02 -12.36 -21.08
N GLN A 321 31.58 -13.35 -20.30
CA GLN A 321 30.44 -14.21 -20.68
C GLN A 321 29.14 -13.43 -20.86
N PHE A 322 28.95 -12.35 -20.10
CA PHE A 322 27.80 -11.47 -20.26
C PHE A 322 27.88 -10.64 -21.54
N GLU A 323 29.06 -10.09 -21.90
CA GLU A 323 29.23 -9.40 -23.18
C GLU A 323 29.00 -10.34 -24.38
N GLU A 324 29.51 -11.57 -24.32
CA GLU A 324 29.27 -12.59 -25.35
C GLU A 324 27.77 -12.93 -25.49
N SER A 325 27.03 -13.02 -24.37
CA SER A 325 25.57 -13.25 -24.38
C SER A 325 24.76 -12.10 -25.02
N LEU A 326 25.34 -10.90 -25.10
CA LEU A 326 24.74 -9.77 -25.80
C LEU A 326 25.00 -9.85 -27.31
N GLU A 327 26.06 -10.51 -27.76
CA GLU A 327 26.39 -10.68 -29.18
C GLU A 327 25.59 -11.79 -29.85
N GLU A 328 25.34 -12.92 -29.18
CA GLU A 328 24.52 -14.04 -29.71
C GLU A 328 23.09 -13.61 -30.11
N LYS A 329 22.51 -12.60 -29.45
CA LYS A 329 21.17 -12.08 -29.78
C LYS A 329 21.12 -11.21 -31.05
N ARG A 330 22.20 -11.11 -31.83
CA ARG A 330 22.21 -10.38 -33.11
C ARG A 330 21.67 -11.18 -34.29
N GLU A 331 21.67 -12.50 -34.26
CA GLU A 331 21.31 -13.29 -35.46
C GLU A 331 19.80 -13.47 -35.66
N ASP A 332 18.97 -13.25 -34.64
CA ASP A 332 17.57 -13.71 -34.67
C ASP A 332 16.50 -12.59 -34.71
N LYS A 333 16.83 -11.39 -35.22
CA LYS A 333 15.83 -10.32 -35.41
C LYS A 333 15.98 -9.56 -36.73
N ARG A 334 15.69 -10.26 -37.83
CA ARG A 334 14.92 -9.64 -38.93
C ARG A 334 13.44 -9.88 -38.58
N ASP A 335 12.62 -8.84 -38.64
CA ASP A 335 11.20 -8.77 -38.26
C ASP A 335 10.86 -8.69 -36.75
N THR A 336 10.82 -7.46 -36.23
CA THR A 336 9.62 -6.92 -35.56
C THR A 336 9.82 -5.44 -35.22
N LYS A 337 9.02 -4.58 -35.86
CA LYS A 337 8.97 -3.13 -35.62
C LYS A 337 8.14 -2.86 -34.36
N ILE A 338 8.75 -3.00 -33.18
CA ILE A 338 8.20 -2.51 -31.90
C ILE A 338 9.28 -1.66 -31.23
N ARG A 339 9.02 -0.35 -31.09
CA ARG A 339 9.82 0.57 -30.27
C ARG A 339 9.59 0.22 -28.79
N GLY A 340 10.32 -0.77 -28.30
CA GLY A 340 10.61 -0.95 -26.88
C GLY A 340 12.11 -0.77 -26.69
N VAL A 341 12.51 0.20 -25.87
CA VAL A 341 13.92 0.36 -25.46
C VAL A 341 14.27 -0.88 -24.64
N GLY A 342 14.87 -1.87 -25.28
CA GLY A 342 15.28 -3.10 -24.61
C GLY A 342 16.36 -2.82 -23.57
N ILE A 343 16.46 -3.68 -22.56
CA ILE A 343 17.52 -3.66 -21.52
C ILE A 343 18.92 -3.44 -22.10
N LYS A 344 19.19 -3.97 -23.29
CA LYS A 344 20.47 -3.80 -24.03
C LYS A 344 20.74 -2.35 -24.47
N ASP A 345 19.72 -1.63 -24.90
CA ASP A 345 19.80 -0.23 -25.35
C ASP A 345 20.02 0.73 -24.15
N TRP A 346 19.45 0.38 -22.99
CA TRP A 346 19.63 1.12 -21.73
C TRP A 346 21.06 0.98 -21.17
N TRP A 347 21.69 -0.18 -21.37
CA TRP A 347 23.03 -0.47 -20.85
C TRP A 347 24.17 0.10 -21.69
N THR A 348 24.06 0.09 -23.03
CA THR A 348 25.14 0.52 -23.94
C THR A 348 25.11 2.00 -24.31
N ARG A 349 23.95 2.67 -24.25
CA ARG A 349 23.80 4.08 -24.69
C ARG A 349 23.54 5.08 -23.57
N SER A 350 23.45 4.62 -22.32
CA SER A 350 23.36 5.51 -21.16
C SER A 350 24.69 6.23 -20.95
N LYS A 351 24.64 7.54 -20.66
CA LYS A 351 25.78 8.41 -20.31
C LYS A 351 26.63 7.89 -19.12
N TYR A 352 26.21 6.80 -18.48
CA TYR A 352 26.76 6.21 -17.26
C TYR A 352 27.25 4.76 -17.41
N ALA A 353 27.36 4.23 -18.65
CA ALA A 353 27.79 2.85 -18.91
C ALA A 353 29.15 2.49 -18.26
N TYR A 354 30.04 3.47 -18.09
CA TYR A 354 31.37 3.35 -17.46
C TYR A 354 31.37 2.94 -15.96
N LEU A 355 30.21 2.95 -15.30
CA LEU A 355 30.07 2.56 -13.88
C LEU A 355 29.98 1.04 -13.68
N ASN A 356 29.84 0.27 -14.77
CA ASN A 356 29.68 -1.17 -14.73
C ASN A 356 30.94 -1.94 -15.13
N GLU A 357 32.02 -1.23 -15.46
CA GLU A 357 33.34 -1.83 -15.69
C GLU A 357 33.86 -2.42 -14.36
N PRO A 358 34.44 -3.64 -14.37
CA PRO A 358 35.05 -4.21 -13.17
C PRO A 358 36.22 -3.33 -12.72
N VAL A 359 36.38 -3.19 -11.41
CA VAL A 359 37.50 -2.42 -10.83
C VAL A 359 38.80 -3.16 -11.14
N THR A 360 39.57 -2.67 -12.09
CA THR A 360 40.92 -3.19 -12.37
C THR A 360 41.90 -2.53 -11.41
N GLU A 361 42.63 -3.33 -10.64
CA GLU A 361 43.80 -2.87 -9.89
C GLU A 361 44.94 -2.61 -10.89
N ASN A 362 44.88 -1.51 -11.63
CA ASN A 362 45.98 -1.06 -12.47
C ASN A 362 46.39 0.36 -12.04
N PRO A 363 47.61 0.57 -11.50
CA PRO A 363 48.01 1.82 -10.83
C PRO A 363 48.23 3.02 -11.75
N ARG A 364 47.74 3.00 -13.00
CA ARG A 364 47.95 4.09 -13.98
C ARG A 364 46.73 4.98 -14.27
N PHE A 365 45.59 4.74 -13.63
CA PHE A 365 44.44 5.65 -13.73
C PHE A 365 43.89 5.98 -12.34
N ILE A 366 44.39 7.06 -11.75
CA ILE A 366 43.74 7.74 -10.64
C ILE A 366 42.48 8.41 -11.21
N ARG A 367 41.28 7.85 -10.95
CA ARG A 367 40.02 8.58 -11.18
C ARG A 367 39.99 9.74 -10.18
N SER A 368 39.98 10.98 -10.66
CA SER A 368 39.73 12.15 -9.82
C SER A 368 38.33 12.04 -9.21
N SER A 369 38.27 12.15 -7.89
CA SER A 369 37.05 12.17 -7.11
C SER A 369 36.28 13.46 -7.41
N THR A 370 35.26 13.39 -8.26
CA THR A 370 34.28 14.48 -8.38
C THR A 370 33.28 14.37 -7.24
N THR A 371 33.56 15.06 -6.14
CA THR A 371 32.62 15.23 -5.02
C THR A 371 31.43 16.07 -5.51
N TYR A 372 30.25 15.45 -5.60
CA TYR A 372 29.01 16.17 -5.87
C TYR A 372 28.57 16.90 -4.61
N LEU A 373 28.59 18.23 -4.63
CA LEU A 373 28.02 19.10 -3.60
C LEU A 373 26.55 19.41 -3.96
N PRO A 374 25.56 19.06 -3.12
CA PRO A 374 24.17 19.40 -3.37
C PRO A 374 23.95 20.91 -3.16
N GLN A 375 23.36 21.59 -4.14
CA GLN A 375 22.88 22.96 -3.96
C GLN A 375 21.66 22.97 -3.05
N PHE A 376 21.84 23.38 -1.80
CA PHE A 376 20.75 23.75 -0.91
C PHE A 376 20.23 25.15 -1.27
N LEU A 377 18.90 25.28 -1.27
CA LEU A 377 18.14 26.51 -1.47
C LEU A 377 18.60 27.62 -0.52
N HIS A 378 19.05 28.76 -1.07
CA HIS A 378 19.12 30.02 -0.33
C HIS A 378 17.76 30.76 -0.42
N PRO A 379 17.23 31.31 0.70
CA PRO A 379 16.04 32.16 0.69
C PRO A 379 16.44 33.62 0.43
N ASN A 380 15.91 34.23 -0.63
CA ASN A 380 16.01 35.68 -0.82
C ASN A 380 14.80 36.40 -0.21
N ASN A 381 14.93 36.77 1.06
CA ASN A 381 14.61 38.14 1.52
C ASN A 381 15.76 39.05 1.02
N SER A 382 15.66 40.34 0.68
CA SER A 382 14.69 41.41 0.89
C SER A 382 15.19 42.67 0.15
N ALA A 383 14.26 43.53 -0.28
CA ALA A 383 14.26 45.00 -0.20
C ALA A 383 15.43 45.90 -0.71
N THR A 384 14.98 47.05 -1.23
CA THR A 384 15.61 48.40 -1.36
C THR A 384 16.73 48.63 -2.38
N THR A 385 16.38 49.33 -3.47
CA THR A 385 16.60 50.79 -3.61
C THR A 385 15.51 51.39 -4.47
#